data_AF-S8C8B7-F1
#
_entry.id   AF-S8C8B7-F1
#
_cell.length_a   1.000
_cell.length_b   1.000
_cell.length_c   1.000
_cell.angle_alpha   90.00
_cell.angle_beta   90.00
_cell.angle_gamma   90.00
#
_symmetry.space_group_name_H-M   'P 1'
#
loop_
_entity.id
_entity.type
_entity.pdbx_description
1 polymer ?
#
loop_
_entity_poly.entity_id
_entity_poly.type
_entity_poly.pdbx_seq_one_letter_code
_entity_poly.pdbx_strand_id
1 'polypeptide(L)' 'TYTHWILDTGASDHMTHQLHLLSDLCETGSSSITMPNGRREIAHKSGTVTLGPLLSLHDVIYVPNF' A
#
# COMPACT_ATOMS: atom_id res chain seq x y z
N THR A 1 -13.23 0.50 13.44
CA THR A 1 -13.17 -0.05 12.07
C THR A 1 -11.94 -0.90 12.00
N TYR A 2 -12.09 -2.21 11.80
CA TYR A 2 -10.95 -3.13 11.74
C TYR A 2 -10.36 -3.10 10.34
N THR A 3 -9.11 -2.69 10.22
CA THR A 3 -8.34 -2.76 8.98
C THR A 3 -7.79 -4.17 8.87
N HIS A 4 -8.34 -4.99 7.97
CA HIS A 4 -7.85 -6.35 7.76
C HIS A 4 -6.67 -6.31 6.78
N TRP A 5 -5.50 -6.71 7.27
CA TRP A 5 -4.28 -6.83 6.46
C TRP A 5 -4.02 -8.29 6.14
N ILE A 6 -3.56 -8.55 4.92
CA ILE A 6 -3.17 -9.87 4.45
C ILE A 6 -1.64 -9.93 4.49
N LEU A 7 -1.10 -10.97 5.11
CA LEU A 7 0.32 -11.27 5.07
C LEU A 7 0.58 -12.22 3.89
N ASP A 8 1.33 -11.73 2.90
CA ASP A 8 1.68 -12.48 1.69
C ASP A 8 3.19 -12.48 1.51
N THR A 9 3.82 -13.65 1.62
CA THR A 9 5.26 -13.83 1.40
C THR A 9 5.66 -13.74 -0.07
N GLY A 10 4.70 -13.79 -1.00
CA GLY A 10 4.91 -13.62 -2.43
C GLY A 10 4.89 -12.15 -2.89
N ALA A 11 4.51 -11.21 -2.01
CA ALA A 11 4.49 -9.79 -2.32
C ALA A 11 5.85 -9.14 -2.00
N SER A 12 6.33 -8.29 -2.91
CA SER A 12 7.56 -7.51 -2.70
C SER A 12 7.33 -6.30 -1.80
N ASP A 13 6.11 -5.75 -1.78
CA ASP A 13 5.79 -4.47 -1.17
C ASP A 13 4.43 -4.51 -0.47
N HIS A 14 4.26 -3.63 0.52
CA HIS A 14 2.97 -3.39 1.17
C HIS A 14 2.12 -2.44 0.32
N MET A 15 0.82 -2.73 0.18
CA MET A 15 -0.09 -1.86 -0.57
C MET A 15 -1.47 -1.77 0.08
N THR A 16 -2.20 -0.70 -0.20
CA THR A 16 -3.59 -0.52 0.20
C THR A 16 -4.38 0.27 -0.83
N HIS A 17 -5.68 -0.03 -0.94
CA HIS A 17 -6.62 0.77 -1.72
C HIS A 17 -7.32 1.87 -0.88
N GLN A 18 -7.04 1.92 0.42
CA GLN A 18 -7.72 2.81 1.36
C GLN A 18 -6.84 4.00 1.72
N LEU A 19 -7.00 5.12 0.99
CA LEU A 19 -6.17 6.32 1.17
C LEU A 19 -6.19 6.87 2.61
N HIS A 20 -7.32 6.76 3.30
CA HIS A 20 -7.49 7.28 4.67
C HIS A 20 -6.66 6.54 5.72
N LEU A 21 -6.07 5.39 5.39
CA LEU A 21 -5.15 4.67 6.27
C LEU A 21 -3.73 5.22 6.23
N LEU A 22 -3.40 6.02 5.21
CA LEU A 22 -2.07 6.53 4.97
C LEU A 22 -1.89 7.88 5.67
N SER A 23 -0.89 7.96 6.55
CA SER A 23 -0.29 9.22 6.99
C SER A 23 0.96 9.52 6.18
N ASP A 24 1.47 10.75 6.30
CA ASP A 24 2.76 11.16 5.72
C ASP A 24 2.88 10.85 4.22
N LEU A 25 1.77 11.10 3.50
CA LEU A 25 1.66 10.84 2.07
C LEU A 25 2.78 11.54 1.30
N CYS A 26 3.52 10.76 0.53
CA CYS A 26 4.56 11.22 -0.37
C CYS A 26 4.14 10.91 -1.81
N GLU A 27 4.37 11.86 -2.72
CA GLU A 27 4.31 11.53 -4.15
C GLU A 27 5.55 10.73 -4.53
N THR A 28 5.33 9.50 -4.99
CA THR A 28 6.40 8.66 -5.50
C THR A 28 6.58 8.91 -6.98
N GLY A 29 7.79 8.67 -7.50
CA GLY A 29 7.94 8.47 -8.94
C GLY A 29 6.98 7.40 -9.47
N SER A 30 6.77 7.35 -10.78
CA SER A 30 5.93 6.33 -11.40
C SER A 30 6.51 4.94 -11.17
N SER A 31 5.94 4.20 -10.21
CA SER A 31 6.33 2.82 -9.92
C SER A 31 5.33 1.86 -10.57
N SER A 32 5.79 0.97 -11.43
CA SER A 32 4.94 -0.06 -12.03
C SER A 32 4.76 -1.23 -11.06
N ILE A 33 3.52 -1.53 -10.71
CA ILE A 33 3.13 -2.62 -9.82
C ILE A 33 2.50 -3.73 -10.65
N THR A 34 2.82 -4.97 -10.33
CA THR A 34 2.13 -6.13 -10.89
C THR A 34 1.05 -6.58 -9.92
N MET A 35 -0.20 -6.50 -10.37
CA MET A 35 -1.37 -6.91 -9.60
C MET A 35 -1.51 -8.44 -9.63
N PRO A 36 -2.21 -9.05 -8.65
CA PRO A 36 -2.43 -10.52 -8.61
C PRO A 36 -3.13 -11.07 -9.87
N ASN A 37 -3.91 -10.25 -10.57
CA ASN A 37 -4.56 -10.60 -11.84
C ASN A 37 -3.65 -10.48 -13.07
N GLY A 38 -2.36 -10.16 -12.89
CA GLY A 38 -1.37 -9.96 -13.95
C GLY A 38 -1.40 -8.59 -14.62
N ARG A 39 -2.33 -7.69 -14.25
CA ARG A 39 -2.33 -6.32 -14.76
C ARG A 39 -1.19 -5.51 -14.15
N ARG A 40 -0.74 -4.49 -14.90
CA ARG A 40 0.19 -3.49 -14.40
C ARG A 40 -0.54 -2.20 -14.10
N GLU A 41 -0.31 -1.67 -12.90
CA GLU A 41 -0.80 -0.37 -12.48
C GLU A 41 0.39 0.54 -12.15
N ILE A 42 0.20 1.84 -12.26
CA ILE A 42 1.22 2.81 -11.87
C ILE A 42 0.79 3.44 -10.54
N ALA A 43 1.61 3.26 -9.51
CA ALA A 43 1.46 4.05 -8.29
C ALA A 43 2.22 5.36 -8.38
N HIS A 44 1.58 6.35 -7.78
CA HIS A 44 2.08 7.72 -7.69
C HIS A 44 2.20 8.19 -6.24
N LYS A 45 1.77 7.36 -5.28
CA LYS A 45 1.68 7.75 -3.88
C LYS A 45 2.05 6.57 -2.97
N SER A 46 2.80 6.87 -1.93
CA SER A 46 3.01 6.00 -0.78
C SER A 46 2.84 6.78 0.52
N GLY A 47 2.74 6.06 1.64
CA GLY A 47 2.70 6.67 2.96
C GLY A 47 2.91 5.63 4.06
N THR A 48 2.61 6.03 5.29
CA THR A 48 2.74 5.18 6.47
C THR A 48 1.38 4.67 6.91
N VAL A 49 1.28 3.38 7.21
CA VAL A 49 0.10 2.79 7.88
C VAL A 49 0.48 2.32 9.26
N THR A 50 -0.27 2.76 10.27
CA THR A 50 -0.08 2.31 11.66
C THR A 50 -1.10 1.24 12.02
N LEU A 51 -0.62 0.01 12.25
CA LEU A 51 -1.37 -1.17 12.63
C LEU A 51 -1.34 -1.36 14.15
N GLY A 52 -2.11 -0.51 14.84
CA GLY A 52 -2.11 -0.47 16.30
C GLY A 52 -0.86 0.21 16.87
N PRO A 53 -0.61 0.08 18.19
CA PRO A 53 0.37 0.94 18.88
C PRO A 53 1.84 0.56 18.64
N LEU A 54 2.13 -0.61 18.05
CA LEU A 54 3.47 -1.19 18.02
C LEU A 54 4.01 -1.44 16.61
N LEU A 55 3.19 -1.30 15.58
CA LEU A 55 3.56 -1.66 14.22
C LEU A 55 3.17 -0.54 13.26
N SER A 56 4.15 0.00 12.56
CA SER A 56 3.95 0.95 11.47
C SER A 56 4.62 0.41 10.21
N LEU A 57 3.85 0.29 9.15
CA LEU A 57 4.33 -0.07 7.82
C LEU A 57 4.67 1.22 7.08
N HIS A 58 5.91 1.33 6.62
CA HIS A 58 6.39 2.49 5.87
C HIS A 58 6.34 2.16 4.38
N ASP A 59 6.35 3.18 3.54
CA ASP A 59 6.34 3.05 2.08
C ASP A 59 5.18 2.19 1.54
N VAL A 60 4.02 2.22 2.22
CA VAL A 60 2.82 1.50 1.78
C VAL A 60 2.28 2.17 0.53
N ILE A 61 2.21 1.40 -0.55
CA ILE A 61 1.82 1.87 -1.86
C ILE A 61 0.30 2.05 -1.94
N TYR A 62 -0.15 3.20 -2.43
CA TYR A 62 -1.58 3.44 -2.68
C TYR A 62 -1.99 2.91 -4.06
N VAL A 63 -2.95 1.98 -4.09
CA VAL A 63 -3.49 1.37 -5.31
C VAL A 63 -5.02 1.51 -5.32
N PRO A 64 -5.59 2.55 -5.96
CA PRO A 64 -7.03 2.84 -5.88
C PRO A 64 -7.92 1.79 -6.54
N ASN A 65 -7.39 1.02 -7.49
CA ASN A 65 -8.14 0.05 -8.31
C ASN A 65 -7.79 -1.40 -7.92
N PHE A 66 -7.91 -1.75 -6.63
CA PHE A 66 -7.70 -3.11 -6.13
C PHE A 66 -8.94 -3.99 -6.30
#